data_AF-A0A419R346-F1
#
_entry.id   AF-A0A419R346-F1
#
_cell.length_a   1.000
_cell.length_b   1.000
_cell.length_c   1.000
_cell.angle_alpha   90.00
_cell.angle_beta   90.00
_cell.angle_gamma   90.00
#
_symmetry.space_group_name_H-M   'P 1'
#
loop_
_entity.id
_entity.type
_entity.pdbx_description
1 polymer ?
#
loop_
_entity_poly.entity_id
_entity_poly.type
_entity_poly.pdbx_seq_one_letter_code
_entity_poly.pdbx_strand_id
1 'polypeptide(L)'
;MIDLVHPDQARHQTAVEAMPAQLHGFDRGLIFEAGWRMGCLITGHGQRDRDEAKRLPVERRLKILAAGSSALLNWPNSVTDALQGVVRGTVEGDDRLAVAARNFTNFRGQWKELRNLVRSSVPQLEIGGLQAVKATLGVGVNSAQLEKVLGVSQKVVGRLRETELQPVIKGGTTNLHEVFEAAELAGLRQDLDDRIPFGSIAERMNISRHGVEQLACLRELTIYDTGPVRIAFRQRQAKASDWHRILTRLESTSVEIEEDCSLAIGRAFRAIGGREKPWGPLIQAMMRGEIAFSLDDGVGRFMDRVRVRRDDLDKILNLNFQCRDYPGFTFERRINRRDTEELLNLNPKSFSAALKNGTIIAPGSSSYDRRKMLAAAAKYISESEILARWNGVDRRLPAPLRGKKRIKKICTLGWERAVIEVAMAGGLPG
;
A
#
# COMPACT_ATOMS: atom_id res chain seq x y z
N MET A 1 -33.30 -33.59 23.31
CA MET A 1 -32.99 -34.95 22.81
C MET A 1 -33.75 -36.06 23.50
N ILE A 2 -33.92 -36.00 24.83
CA ILE A 2 -34.57 -37.08 25.60
C ILE A 2 -35.96 -37.42 25.05
N ASP A 3 -36.80 -36.41 24.78
CA ASP A 3 -38.13 -36.65 24.21
C ASP A 3 -38.10 -37.14 22.76
N LEU A 4 -37.07 -36.78 21.97
CA LEU A 4 -36.92 -37.21 20.57
C LEU A 4 -36.63 -38.71 20.44
N VAL A 5 -36.08 -39.34 21.47
CA VAL A 5 -35.82 -40.79 21.50
C VAL A 5 -36.68 -41.53 22.53
N HIS A 6 -37.65 -40.84 23.12
CA HIS A 6 -38.46 -41.41 24.19
C HIS A 6 -39.36 -42.55 23.64
N PRO A 7 -39.54 -43.66 24.40
CA PRO A 7 -40.37 -44.78 23.94
C PRO A 7 -41.84 -44.38 23.78
N ASP A 8 -42.38 -43.55 24.69
CA ASP A 8 -43.73 -42.97 24.61
C ASP A 8 -43.93 -42.19 23.31
N GLN A 9 -44.90 -42.64 22.52
CA GLN A 9 -45.21 -42.08 21.22
C GLN A 9 -45.73 -40.65 21.32
N ALA A 10 -46.53 -40.31 22.33
CA ALA A 10 -47.08 -38.96 22.46
C ALA A 10 -45.97 -37.93 22.69
N ARG A 11 -45.06 -38.22 23.62
CA ARG A 11 -43.89 -37.35 23.90
C ARG A 11 -42.97 -37.20 22.69
N HIS A 12 -42.72 -38.31 21.99
CA HIS A 12 -41.92 -38.29 20.78
C HIS A 12 -42.57 -37.41 19.70
N GLN A 13 -43.87 -37.55 19.49
CA GLN A 13 -44.61 -36.82 18.46
C GLN A 13 -44.62 -35.32 18.73
N THR A 14 -44.88 -34.90 19.97
CA THR A 14 -44.75 -33.49 20.40
C THR A 14 -43.33 -32.94 20.17
N ALA A 15 -42.30 -33.73 20.46
CA ALA A 15 -40.92 -33.31 20.25
C ALA A 15 -40.55 -33.21 18.76
N VAL A 16 -41.10 -34.09 17.92
CA VAL A 16 -40.92 -34.05 16.45
C VAL A 16 -41.63 -32.85 15.85
N GLU A 17 -42.85 -32.54 16.29
CA GLU A 17 -43.63 -31.38 15.84
C GLU A 17 -42.91 -30.04 16.15
N ALA A 18 -42.11 -30.00 17.22
CA ALA A 18 -41.27 -28.85 17.55
C ALA A 18 -40.04 -28.69 16.64
N MET A 19 -39.70 -29.70 15.84
CA MET A 19 -38.59 -29.63 14.88
C MET A 19 -39.05 -29.08 13.52
N PRO A 20 -38.11 -28.56 12.69
CA PRO A 20 -38.39 -28.21 11.30
C PRO A 20 -38.98 -29.38 10.50
N ALA A 21 -39.94 -29.10 9.61
CA ALA A 21 -40.70 -30.10 8.85
C ALA A 21 -39.82 -31.07 8.03
N GLN A 22 -38.63 -30.62 7.63
CA GLN A 22 -37.62 -31.43 6.94
C GLN A 22 -37.19 -32.66 7.75
N LEU A 23 -37.34 -32.62 9.08
CA LEU A 23 -36.93 -33.68 10.00
C LEU A 23 -38.05 -34.66 10.38
N HIS A 24 -39.31 -34.36 10.08
CA HIS A 24 -40.47 -35.13 10.57
C HIS A 24 -40.55 -36.55 10.03
N GLY A 25 -39.95 -36.81 8.86
CA GLY A 25 -39.98 -38.12 8.20
C GLY A 25 -38.86 -39.09 8.62
N PHE A 26 -37.98 -38.70 9.53
CA PHE A 26 -36.86 -39.55 9.95
C PHE A 26 -37.21 -40.42 11.16
N ASP A 27 -36.63 -41.62 11.18
CA ASP A 27 -36.73 -42.49 12.36
C ASP A 27 -35.97 -41.91 13.56
N ARG A 28 -36.33 -42.37 14.75
CA ARG A 28 -35.73 -41.95 16.04
C ARG A 28 -34.21 -42.11 16.06
N GLY A 29 -33.70 -43.19 15.47
CA GLY A 29 -32.28 -43.49 15.41
C GLY A 29 -31.53 -42.48 14.55
N LEU A 30 -32.10 -42.09 13.42
CA LEU A 30 -31.52 -41.11 12.52
C LEU A 30 -31.55 -39.70 13.09
N ILE A 31 -32.65 -39.29 13.74
CA ILE A 31 -32.74 -38.01 14.47
C ILE A 31 -31.68 -37.95 15.57
N PHE A 32 -31.53 -39.03 16.34
CA PHE A 32 -30.50 -39.12 17.37
C PHE A 32 -29.09 -39.01 16.79
N GLU A 33 -28.80 -39.75 15.72
CA GLU A 33 -27.49 -39.74 15.07
C GLU A 33 -27.15 -38.35 14.49
N ALA A 34 -28.12 -37.69 13.87
CA ALA A 34 -27.99 -36.32 13.38
C ALA A 34 -27.66 -35.35 14.53
N GLY A 35 -28.44 -35.42 15.61
CA GLY A 35 -28.24 -34.60 16.80
C GLY A 35 -26.89 -34.84 17.46
N TRP A 36 -26.50 -36.09 17.66
CA TRP A 36 -25.21 -36.45 18.23
C TRP A 36 -24.04 -35.87 17.43
N ARG A 37 -24.06 -36.05 16.09
CA ARG A 37 -23.01 -35.56 15.21
C ARG A 37 -22.94 -34.04 15.16
N MET A 38 -24.08 -33.36 15.14
CA MET A 38 -24.15 -31.90 15.24
C MET A 38 -23.61 -31.41 16.57
N GLY A 39 -23.94 -32.10 17.66
CA GLY A 39 -23.40 -31.85 18.98
C GLY A 39 -21.87 -31.96 19.00
N CYS A 40 -21.32 -33.04 18.43
CA CYS A 40 -19.87 -33.21 18.34
C CYS A 40 -19.21 -32.10 17.50
N LEU A 41 -19.83 -31.70 16.39
CA LEU A 41 -19.33 -30.61 15.55
C LEU A 41 -19.26 -29.28 16.33
N ILE A 42 -20.35 -28.91 17.01
CA ILE A 42 -20.47 -27.64 17.76
C ILE A 42 -19.54 -27.62 18.98
N THR A 43 -19.36 -28.77 19.63
CA THR A 43 -18.52 -28.89 20.84
C THR A 43 -17.04 -29.18 20.52
N GLY A 44 -16.66 -29.27 19.25
CA GLY A 44 -15.27 -29.52 18.84
C GLY A 44 -14.76 -30.93 19.11
N HIS A 45 -15.65 -31.91 19.22
CA HIS A 45 -15.30 -33.32 19.45
C HIS A 45 -15.24 -34.10 18.14
N GLY A 46 -14.24 -34.99 18.00
CA GLY A 46 -14.08 -35.83 16.81
C GLY A 46 -15.24 -36.82 16.62
N GLN A 47 -15.64 -37.09 15.37
CA GLN A 47 -16.71 -38.03 15.04
C GLN A 47 -16.32 -39.51 15.16
N ARG A 48 -15.04 -39.82 15.41
CA ARG A 48 -14.65 -41.16 15.86
C ARG A 48 -15.26 -41.28 17.24
N ASP A 49 -16.43 -41.91 17.30
CA ASP A 49 -16.86 -42.81 18.35
C ASP A 49 -18.30 -42.63 18.85
N ARG A 50 -19.22 -43.30 18.17
CA ARG A 50 -20.40 -43.82 18.86
C ARG A 50 -20.01 -44.93 19.85
N ASP A 51 -18.95 -45.69 19.54
CA ASP A 51 -18.51 -46.83 20.35
C ASP A 51 -17.72 -46.39 21.61
N GLU A 52 -16.78 -45.44 21.52
CA GLU A 52 -16.19 -44.72 22.67
C GLU A 52 -17.12 -43.65 23.28
N ALA A 53 -18.31 -43.33 22.71
CA ALA A 53 -19.25 -42.44 23.39
C ALA A 53 -19.58 -42.95 24.80
N LYS A 54 -19.63 -44.29 24.98
CA LYS A 54 -19.80 -44.94 26.29
C LYS A 54 -18.65 -44.63 27.26
N ARG A 55 -17.45 -44.35 26.76
CA ARG A 55 -16.24 -43.99 27.52
C ARG A 55 -16.15 -42.49 27.83
N LEU A 56 -16.97 -41.65 27.20
CA LEU A 56 -17.01 -40.23 27.51
C LEU A 56 -17.63 -39.97 28.90
N PRO A 57 -17.08 -39.01 29.68
CA PRO A 57 -17.72 -38.53 30.90
C PRO A 57 -19.18 -38.14 30.66
N VAL A 58 -20.05 -38.44 31.63
CA VAL A 58 -21.50 -38.17 31.52
C VAL A 58 -21.76 -36.69 31.19
N GLU A 59 -21.07 -35.78 31.87
CA GLU A 59 -21.20 -34.34 31.64
C GLU A 59 -20.90 -33.95 30.18
N ARG A 60 -19.86 -34.54 29.57
CA ARG A 60 -19.52 -34.28 28.16
C ARG A 60 -20.59 -34.81 27.22
N ARG A 61 -21.12 -36.01 27.47
CA ARG A 61 -22.23 -36.56 26.69
C ARG A 61 -23.44 -35.64 26.76
N LEU A 62 -23.79 -35.15 27.95
CA LEU A 62 -24.90 -34.23 28.12
C LEU A 62 -24.68 -32.90 27.37
N LYS A 63 -23.45 -32.36 27.39
CA LYS A 63 -23.09 -31.17 26.60
C LYS A 63 -23.26 -31.40 25.09
N ILE A 64 -22.78 -32.53 24.56
CA ILE A 64 -22.95 -32.91 23.15
C ILE A 64 -24.44 -33.04 22.81
N LEU A 65 -25.22 -33.77 23.62
CA LEU A 65 -26.65 -33.98 23.39
C LEU A 65 -27.45 -32.67 23.51
N ALA A 66 -27.07 -31.78 24.41
CA ALA A 66 -27.69 -30.46 24.54
C ALA A 66 -27.42 -29.61 23.29
N ALA A 67 -26.17 -29.47 22.89
CA ALA A 67 -25.77 -28.73 21.68
C ALA A 67 -26.44 -29.31 20.42
N GLY A 68 -26.46 -30.63 20.30
CA GLY A 68 -27.12 -31.34 19.21
C GLY A 68 -28.63 -31.13 19.18
N SER A 69 -29.30 -31.05 20.34
CA SER A 69 -30.74 -30.77 20.41
C SER A 69 -31.05 -29.37 19.93
N SER A 70 -30.30 -28.38 20.43
CA SER A 70 -30.45 -26.99 20.00
C SER A 70 -30.18 -26.83 18.51
N ALA A 71 -29.22 -27.57 17.96
CA ALA A 71 -28.96 -27.59 16.52
C ALA A 71 -30.15 -28.16 15.73
N LEU A 72 -30.71 -29.30 16.13
CA LEU A 72 -31.85 -29.88 15.41
C LEU A 72 -33.09 -28.97 15.41
N LEU A 73 -33.33 -28.24 16.51
CA LEU A 73 -34.43 -27.27 16.60
C LEU A 73 -34.27 -26.10 15.63
N ASN A 74 -33.03 -25.67 15.39
CA ASN A 74 -32.69 -24.55 14.51
C ASN A 74 -32.19 -25.01 13.12
N TRP A 75 -32.51 -26.24 12.72
CA TRP A 75 -32.11 -26.78 11.44
C TRP A 75 -32.78 -26.02 10.27
N PRO A 76 -32.07 -25.75 9.16
CA PRO A 76 -30.66 -26.04 8.89
C PRO A 76 -29.69 -24.93 9.32
N ASN A 77 -30.20 -23.78 9.75
CA ASN A 77 -29.41 -22.57 10.04
C ASN A 77 -28.30 -22.84 11.05
N SER A 78 -28.58 -23.62 12.10
CA SER A 78 -27.57 -23.98 13.10
C SER A 78 -26.36 -24.72 12.53
N VAL A 79 -26.52 -25.44 11.40
CA VAL A 79 -25.40 -26.12 10.72
C VAL A 79 -24.50 -25.08 10.08
N THR A 80 -25.10 -24.14 9.35
CA THR A 80 -24.39 -23.02 8.72
C THR A 80 -23.70 -22.17 9.79
N ASP A 81 -24.41 -21.82 10.86
CA ASP A 81 -23.88 -21.02 11.96
C ASP A 81 -22.77 -21.75 12.72
N ALA A 82 -22.91 -23.05 12.97
CA ALA A 82 -21.86 -23.86 13.57
C ALA A 82 -20.61 -23.91 12.66
N LEU A 83 -20.80 -24.12 11.36
CA LEU A 83 -19.68 -24.12 10.42
C LEU A 83 -19.01 -22.74 10.35
N GLN A 84 -19.77 -21.65 10.32
CA GLN A 84 -19.22 -20.28 10.33
C GLN A 84 -18.54 -19.93 11.65
N GLY A 85 -19.14 -20.29 12.77
CA GLY A 85 -18.62 -20.04 14.12
C GLY A 85 -17.33 -20.80 14.40
N VAL A 86 -17.23 -22.07 13.96
CA VAL A 86 -15.99 -22.84 14.08
C VAL A 86 -14.91 -22.26 13.16
N VAL A 87 -15.25 -21.81 11.95
CA VAL A 87 -14.29 -21.14 11.05
C VAL A 87 -13.76 -19.84 11.64
N ARG A 88 -14.61 -19.02 12.29
CA ARG A 88 -14.19 -17.75 12.91
C ARG A 88 -13.43 -17.95 14.24
N GLY A 89 -13.62 -19.09 14.92
CA GLY A 89 -13.06 -19.37 16.25
C GLY A 89 -11.71 -20.11 16.26
N THR A 90 -11.29 -20.75 15.17
CA THR A 90 -10.02 -21.50 15.12
C THR A 90 -8.86 -20.62 14.65
N VAL A 91 -8.20 -19.95 15.59
CA VAL A 91 -6.96 -19.16 15.35
C VAL A 91 -5.73 -20.08 15.14
N GLU A 92 -5.80 -21.37 15.50
CA GLU A 92 -4.68 -22.31 15.36
C GLU A 92 -5.11 -23.60 14.64
N GLY A 93 -4.81 -23.65 13.33
CA GLY A 93 -4.41 -24.84 12.58
C GLY A 93 -5.08 -26.18 12.91
N ASP A 94 -6.39 -26.32 12.68
CA ASP A 94 -7.04 -27.62 12.82
C ASP A 94 -7.55 -28.12 11.46
N ASP A 95 -6.76 -29.01 10.83
CA ASP A 95 -7.21 -29.99 9.84
C ASP A 95 -8.51 -30.69 10.30
N ARG A 96 -8.79 -30.69 11.61
CA ARG A 96 -10.04 -31.14 12.21
C ARG A 96 -11.29 -30.46 11.67
N LEU A 97 -11.26 -29.21 11.20
CA LEU A 97 -12.44 -28.55 10.61
C LEU A 97 -12.81 -29.17 9.26
N ALA A 98 -11.84 -29.23 8.34
CA ALA A 98 -12.02 -29.86 7.04
C ALA A 98 -12.37 -31.35 7.22
N VAL A 99 -11.76 -32.01 8.20
CA VAL A 99 -12.07 -33.40 8.57
C VAL A 99 -13.47 -33.51 9.19
N ALA A 100 -13.91 -32.61 10.07
CA ALA A 100 -15.22 -32.66 10.72
C ALA A 100 -16.35 -32.39 9.72
N ALA A 101 -16.21 -31.37 8.87
CA ALA A 101 -17.14 -31.10 7.78
C ALA A 101 -17.17 -32.24 6.76
N ARG A 102 -16.00 -32.78 6.37
CA ARG A 102 -15.90 -33.94 5.47
C ARG A 102 -16.45 -35.21 6.09
N ASN A 103 -16.28 -35.43 7.39
CA ASN A 103 -16.83 -36.58 8.10
C ASN A 103 -18.33 -36.46 8.27
N PHE A 104 -18.84 -35.24 8.45
CA PHE A 104 -20.28 -34.94 8.47
C PHE A 104 -20.95 -35.16 7.10
N THR A 105 -20.20 -35.20 6.00
CA THR A 105 -20.76 -35.46 4.66
C THR A 105 -20.40 -36.82 4.07
N ASN A 106 -19.29 -37.43 4.47
CA ASN A 106 -18.79 -38.73 3.97
C ASN A 106 -19.06 -39.91 4.91
N PHE A 107 -20.31 -40.16 5.28
CA PHE A 107 -20.67 -41.34 6.08
C PHE A 107 -20.53 -42.63 5.26
N ARG A 108 -19.78 -43.65 5.71
CA ARG A 108 -19.75 -44.96 5.03
C ARG A 108 -21.10 -45.67 5.16
N GLY A 109 -21.84 -45.80 4.05
CA GLY A 109 -22.85 -46.84 3.79
C GLY A 109 -24.18 -46.83 4.57
N GLN A 110 -24.21 -46.50 5.87
CA GLN A 110 -25.30 -46.88 6.78
C GLN A 110 -26.43 -45.85 6.98
N TRP A 111 -26.26 -44.61 6.51
CA TRP A 111 -27.23 -43.51 6.77
C TRP A 111 -27.35 -42.61 5.53
N LYS A 112 -27.92 -43.15 4.45
CA LYS A 112 -28.03 -42.43 3.16
C LYS A 112 -28.97 -41.24 3.26
N GLU A 113 -30.01 -41.38 4.07
CA GLU A 113 -31.09 -40.44 4.28
C GLU A 113 -30.58 -39.20 5.02
N LEU A 114 -29.76 -39.38 6.06
CA LEU A 114 -29.08 -38.27 6.75
C LEU A 114 -28.13 -37.53 5.81
N ARG A 115 -27.40 -38.27 4.96
CA ARG A 115 -26.54 -37.64 3.96
C ARG A 115 -27.37 -36.80 2.98
N ASN A 116 -28.48 -37.32 2.50
CA ASN A 116 -29.37 -36.60 1.59
C ASN A 116 -29.99 -35.35 2.24
N LEU A 117 -30.34 -35.44 3.53
CA LEU A 117 -30.80 -34.29 4.32
C LEU A 117 -29.75 -33.19 4.40
N VAL A 118 -28.52 -33.55 4.76
CA VAL A 118 -27.40 -32.59 4.84
C VAL A 118 -27.16 -31.95 3.47
N ARG A 119 -27.22 -32.75 2.39
CA ARG A 119 -27.05 -32.29 1.02
C ARG A 119 -28.16 -31.35 0.56
N SER A 120 -29.42 -31.67 0.82
CA SER A 120 -30.54 -30.81 0.43
C SER A 120 -30.56 -29.51 1.24
N SER A 121 -30.13 -29.57 2.50
CA SER A 121 -30.17 -28.45 3.43
C SER A 121 -28.96 -27.52 3.32
N VAL A 122 -27.78 -28.07 3.02
CA VAL A 122 -26.53 -27.32 2.83
C VAL A 122 -25.82 -27.85 1.57
N PRO A 123 -26.35 -27.55 0.35
CA PRO A 123 -25.85 -28.09 -0.92
C PRO A 123 -24.36 -27.81 -1.16
N GLN A 124 -23.88 -26.72 -0.56
CA GLN A 124 -22.50 -26.26 -0.59
C GLN A 124 -21.52 -27.33 -0.08
N LEU A 125 -21.94 -28.21 0.83
CA LEU A 125 -21.11 -29.27 1.39
C LEU A 125 -20.84 -30.45 0.41
N GLU A 126 -21.53 -30.52 -0.74
CA GLU A 126 -21.32 -31.59 -1.74
C GLU A 126 -20.01 -31.46 -2.51
N ILE A 127 -19.48 -30.25 -2.67
CA ILE A 127 -18.43 -29.96 -3.66
C ILE A 127 -17.02 -30.37 -3.17
N GLY A 128 -16.93 -31.25 -2.17
CA GLY A 128 -15.68 -31.61 -1.49
C GLY A 128 -15.29 -30.57 -0.43
N GLY A 129 -14.57 -31.02 0.60
CA GLY A 129 -14.40 -30.28 1.87
C GLY A 129 -13.89 -28.84 1.72
N LEU A 130 -13.07 -28.54 0.70
CA LEU A 130 -12.54 -27.19 0.49
C LEU A 130 -13.52 -26.25 -0.21
N GLN A 131 -14.28 -26.73 -1.20
CA GLN A 131 -15.29 -25.90 -1.87
C GLN A 131 -16.52 -25.70 -0.97
N ALA A 132 -16.81 -26.68 -0.12
CA ALA A 132 -17.77 -26.58 0.97
C ALA A 132 -17.43 -25.44 1.93
N VAL A 133 -16.22 -25.44 2.47
CA VAL A 133 -15.72 -24.37 3.33
C VAL A 133 -15.68 -23.02 2.61
N LYS A 134 -15.24 -22.97 1.34
CA LYS A 134 -15.29 -21.74 0.51
C LYS A 134 -16.71 -21.19 0.35
N ALA A 135 -17.68 -22.07 0.11
CA ALA A 135 -19.06 -21.70 -0.09
C ALA A 135 -19.75 -21.30 1.23
N THR A 136 -19.41 -21.94 2.35
CA THR A 136 -19.88 -21.56 3.68
C THR A 136 -19.28 -20.25 4.19
N LEU A 137 -18.03 -19.97 3.82
CA LEU A 137 -17.38 -18.66 4.03
C LEU A 137 -17.94 -17.57 3.13
N GLY A 138 -18.68 -17.92 2.07
CA GLY A 138 -19.26 -17.00 1.10
C GLY A 138 -18.26 -16.24 0.22
N VAL A 139 -17.00 -16.04 0.68
CA VAL A 139 -16.06 -15.10 0.05
C VAL A 139 -14.57 -15.47 0.24
N GLY A 140 -14.24 -16.75 0.44
CA GLY A 140 -12.85 -17.18 0.64
C GLY A 140 -12.01 -17.18 -0.65
N VAL A 141 -10.90 -16.44 -0.69
CA VAL A 141 -9.96 -16.41 -1.82
C VAL A 141 -8.82 -17.39 -1.56
N ASN A 142 -8.48 -18.26 -2.52
CA ASN A 142 -7.32 -19.16 -2.35
C ASN A 142 -6.00 -18.56 -2.86
N SER A 143 -4.89 -19.22 -2.57
CA SER A 143 -3.54 -18.84 -3.02
C SER A 143 -3.41 -18.62 -4.54
N ALA A 144 -4.14 -19.38 -5.36
CA ALA A 144 -4.13 -19.23 -6.81
C ALA A 144 -4.92 -18.00 -7.29
N GLN A 145 -5.94 -17.58 -6.55
CA GLN A 145 -6.81 -16.45 -6.87
C GLN A 145 -6.27 -15.11 -6.32
N LEU A 146 -5.41 -15.17 -5.30
CA LEU A 146 -4.82 -14.00 -4.63
C LEU A 146 -4.16 -13.00 -5.58
N GLU A 147 -3.37 -13.47 -6.55
CA GLU A 147 -2.70 -12.60 -7.52
C GLU A 147 -3.70 -11.77 -8.34
N LYS A 148 -4.80 -12.41 -8.78
CA LYS A 148 -5.84 -11.77 -9.56
C LYS A 148 -6.65 -10.78 -8.71
N VAL A 149 -6.96 -11.15 -7.47
CA VAL A 149 -7.72 -10.29 -6.54
C VAL A 149 -6.91 -9.08 -6.13
N LEU A 150 -5.63 -9.26 -5.78
CA LEU A 150 -4.75 -8.18 -5.37
C LEU A 150 -4.16 -7.40 -6.55
N GLY A 151 -4.22 -7.95 -7.77
CA GLY A 151 -3.63 -7.39 -9.00
C GLY A 151 -2.12 -7.15 -8.88
N VAL A 152 -1.41 -8.08 -8.23
CA VAL A 152 0.04 -8.05 -8.05
C VAL A 152 0.66 -9.39 -8.45
N SER A 153 1.97 -9.41 -8.71
CA SER A 153 2.66 -10.64 -9.11
C SER A 153 2.79 -11.64 -7.96
N GLN A 154 2.95 -12.93 -8.30
CA GLN A 154 3.21 -14.01 -7.34
C GLN A 154 4.33 -13.68 -6.33
N LYS A 155 5.41 -13.04 -6.79
CA LYS A 155 6.54 -12.64 -5.93
C LYS A 155 6.16 -11.57 -4.90
N VAL A 156 5.19 -10.72 -5.22
CA VAL A 156 4.63 -9.74 -4.27
C VAL A 156 3.74 -10.48 -3.27
N VAL A 157 2.85 -11.34 -3.75
CA VAL A 157 1.99 -12.17 -2.88
C VAL A 157 2.82 -12.99 -1.89
N GLY A 158 3.91 -13.61 -2.34
CA GLY A 158 4.82 -14.35 -1.47
C GLY A 158 5.37 -13.50 -0.31
N ARG A 159 5.84 -12.28 -0.59
CA ARG A 159 6.32 -11.36 0.45
C ARG A 159 5.23 -10.91 1.42
N LEU A 160 4.02 -10.67 0.89
CA LEU A 160 2.87 -10.31 1.72
C LEU A 160 2.47 -11.47 2.65
N ARG A 161 2.53 -12.72 2.18
CA ARG A 161 2.27 -13.93 2.99
C ARG A 161 3.26 -14.16 4.11
N GLU A 162 4.50 -13.73 3.95
CA GLU A 162 5.52 -13.88 5.00
C GLU A 162 5.29 -12.95 6.21
N THR A 163 4.44 -11.93 6.08
CA THR A 163 4.40 -10.83 7.06
C THR A 163 3.01 -10.31 7.40
N GLU A 164 2.11 -10.13 6.43
CA GLU A 164 0.85 -9.41 6.62
C GLU A 164 -0.38 -10.27 6.31
N LEU A 165 -0.32 -11.11 5.27
CA LEU A 165 -1.46 -11.94 4.88
C LEU A 165 -1.53 -13.19 5.76
N GLN A 166 -2.48 -13.21 6.68
CA GLN A 166 -2.81 -14.40 7.46
C GLN A 166 -3.99 -15.13 6.82
N PRO A 167 -3.82 -16.38 6.38
CA PRO A 167 -4.96 -17.15 5.90
C PRO A 167 -5.86 -17.52 7.08
N VAL A 168 -7.17 -17.39 6.86
CA VAL A 168 -8.22 -17.83 7.80
C VAL A 168 -8.17 -19.35 7.96
N ILE A 169 -7.72 -20.07 6.92
CA ILE A 169 -7.62 -21.53 6.92
C ILE A 169 -6.27 -21.93 6.34
N LYS A 170 -5.54 -22.77 7.07
CA LYS A 170 -4.32 -23.46 6.60
C LYS A 170 -4.63 -24.95 6.55
N GLY A 171 -4.57 -25.57 5.36
CA GLY A 171 -4.77 -27.02 5.19
C GLY A 171 -3.60 -27.68 4.46
N GLY A 172 -3.21 -28.87 4.93
CA GLY A 172 -2.20 -29.72 4.30
C GLY A 172 -0.73 -29.31 4.53
N THR A 173 0.18 -30.24 4.22
CA THR A 173 1.63 -30.12 4.48
C THR A 173 2.38 -29.15 3.57
N THR A 174 1.74 -28.60 2.53
CA THR A 174 2.41 -27.85 1.45
C THR A 174 1.81 -26.47 1.12
N ASN A 175 1.09 -25.81 2.04
CA ASN A 175 0.49 -24.47 1.84
C ASN A 175 -0.47 -24.35 0.62
N LEU A 176 -0.85 -25.48 0.01
CA LEU A 176 -1.67 -25.57 -1.19
C LEU A 176 -3.16 -25.26 -0.92
N HIS A 177 -3.55 -25.14 0.34
CA HIS A 177 -4.94 -24.96 0.75
C HIS A 177 -5.15 -23.79 1.70
N GLU A 178 -4.42 -22.69 1.49
CA GLU A 178 -4.69 -21.45 2.21
C GLU A 178 -5.92 -20.73 1.64
N VAL A 179 -6.80 -20.27 2.54
CA VAL A 179 -7.99 -19.45 2.21
C VAL A 179 -7.91 -18.15 3.00
N PHE A 180 -8.14 -17.04 2.31
CA PHE A 180 -8.06 -15.67 2.82
C PHE A 180 -9.43 -15.01 2.81
N GLU A 181 -9.68 -14.09 3.74
CA GLU A 181 -10.92 -13.33 3.82
C GLU A 181 -10.97 -12.25 2.74
N ALA A 182 -11.97 -12.27 1.85
CA ALA A 182 -12.05 -11.28 0.77
C ALA A 182 -12.24 -9.84 1.24
N ALA A 183 -12.88 -9.59 2.39
CA ALA A 183 -13.07 -8.24 2.91
C ALA A 183 -11.73 -7.58 3.26
N GLU A 184 -10.85 -8.32 3.93
CA GLU A 184 -9.47 -7.90 4.22
C GLU A 184 -8.68 -7.66 2.92
N LEU A 185 -8.80 -8.59 1.97
CA LEU A 185 -8.16 -8.44 0.66
C LEU A 185 -8.68 -7.26 -0.15
N ALA A 186 -9.95 -6.86 0.02
CA ALA A 186 -10.52 -5.70 -0.66
C ALA A 186 -9.92 -4.39 -0.15
N GLY A 187 -9.76 -4.24 1.17
CA GLY A 187 -9.08 -3.08 1.76
C GLY A 187 -7.62 -3.00 1.31
N LEU A 188 -6.91 -4.14 1.34
CA LEU A 188 -5.54 -4.22 0.82
C LEU A 188 -5.46 -3.89 -0.68
N ARG A 189 -6.40 -4.40 -1.47
CA ARG A 189 -6.48 -4.11 -2.92
C ARG A 189 -6.65 -2.62 -3.16
N GLN A 190 -7.48 -1.95 -2.38
CA GLN A 190 -7.68 -0.50 -2.48
C GLN A 190 -6.38 0.27 -2.23
N ASP A 191 -5.64 -0.05 -1.16
CA ASP A 191 -4.36 0.60 -0.86
C ASP A 191 -3.30 0.30 -1.93
N LEU A 192 -3.29 -0.92 -2.46
CA LEU A 192 -2.42 -1.27 -3.58
C LEU A 192 -2.79 -0.44 -4.81
N ASP A 193 -4.06 -0.34 -5.19
CA ASP A 193 -4.47 0.41 -6.37
C ASP A 193 -4.27 1.92 -6.23
N ASP A 194 -4.46 2.47 -5.03
CA ASP A 194 -4.23 3.88 -4.71
C ASP A 194 -2.75 4.19 -4.41
N ARG A 195 -1.80 3.41 -4.93
CA ARG A 195 -0.36 3.66 -4.75
C ARG A 195 0.24 4.36 -5.95
N ILE A 196 1.25 5.20 -5.69
CA ILE A 196 2.11 5.74 -6.74
C ILE A 196 3.58 5.79 -6.26
N PRO A 197 4.55 5.33 -7.07
CA PRO A 197 5.96 5.43 -6.72
C PRO A 197 6.44 6.88 -6.69
N PHE A 198 7.33 7.22 -5.74
CA PHE A 198 7.93 8.56 -5.67
C PHE A 198 8.60 8.99 -6.97
N GLY A 199 9.25 8.05 -7.66
CA GLY A 199 9.88 8.31 -8.96
C GLY A 199 8.87 8.73 -10.04
N SER A 200 7.66 8.16 -10.02
CA SER A 200 6.59 8.51 -10.95
C SER A 200 6.02 9.89 -10.67
N ILE A 201 5.86 10.27 -9.39
CA ILE A 201 5.46 11.64 -9.01
C ILE A 201 6.52 12.63 -9.51
N ALA A 202 7.79 12.41 -9.16
CA ALA A 202 8.92 13.27 -9.55
C ALA A 202 8.97 13.47 -11.07
N GLU A 203 8.83 12.38 -11.83
CA GLU A 203 8.82 12.44 -13.29
C GLU A 203 7.63 13.23 -13.86
N ARG A 204 6.40 12.94 -13.41
CA ARG A 204 5.19 13.61 -13.91
C ARG A 204 5.14 15.09 -13.52
N MET A 205 5.63 15.43 -12.34
CA MET A 205 5.77 16.82 -11.88
C MET A 205 6.92 17.56 -12.56
N ASN A 206 7.94 16.85 -13.06
CA ASN A 206 9.24 17.43 -13.40
C ASN A 206 10.00 18.06 -12.23
N ILE A 207 9.87 17.47 -11.03
CA ILE A 207 10.66 17.85 -9.86
C ILE A 207 11.64 16.72 -9.52
N SER A 208 12.63 17.03 -8.69
CA SER A 208 13.52 16.04 -8.09
C SER A 208 12.78 15.07 -7.16
N ARG A 209 13.38 13.90 -6.91
CA ARG A 209 12.85 12.97 -5.90
C ARG A 209 12.85 13.58 -4.50
N HIS A 210 13.86 14.40 -4.17
CA HIS A 210 13.88 15.10 -2.89
C HIS A 210 12.70 16.07 -2.76
N GLY A 211 12.22 16.66 -3.86
CA GLY A 211 11.01 17.47 -3.86
C GLY A 211 9.76 16.68 -3.45
N VAL A 212 9.64 15.43 -3.89
CA VAL A 212 8.57 14.51 -3.45
C VAL A 212 8.73 14.16 -1.96
N GLU A 213 9.96 13.95 -1.48
CA GLU A 213 10.23 13.77 -0.05
C GLU A 213 9.81 14.99 0.78
N GLN A 214 10.06 16.21 0.29
CA GLN A 214 9.62 17.44 0.95
C GLN A 214 8.10 17.51 1.05
N LEU A 215 7.36 17.20 -0.03
CA LEU A 215 5.90 17.15 -0.01
C LEU A 215 5.37 16.15 1.03
N ALA A 216 5.97 14.97 1.10
CA ALA A 216 5.57 13.97 2.06
C ALA A 216 5.93 14.38 3.50
N CYS A 217 7.10 14.99 3.71
CA CYS A 217 7.52 15.53 5.00
C CYS A 217 6.59 16.65 5.49
N LEU A 218 6.10 17.48 4.56
CA LEU A 218 5.14 18.55 4.83
C LEU A 218 3.69 18.04 4.94
N ARG A 219 3.48 16.72 4.90
CA ARG A 219 2.18 16.03 5.00
C ARG A 219 1.19 16.35 3.86
N GLU A 220 1.71 16.79 2.72
CA GLU A 220 0.91 16.93 1.48
C GLU A 220 0.69 15.58 0.80
N LEU A 221 1.63 14.65 0.99
CA LEU A 221 1.56 13.26 0.51
C LEU A 221 1.63 12.27 1.68
N THR A 222 0.65 11.37 1.76
CA THR A 222 0.69 10.23 2.68
C THR A 222 1.61 9.15 2.13
N ILE A 223 2.59 8.71 2.94
CA ILE A 223 3.54 7.66 2.58
C ILE A 223 3.06 6.32 3.13
N TYR A 224 3.21 5.27 2.33
CA TYR A 224 3.14 3.89 2.82
C TYR A 224 4.50 3.48 3.41
N ASP A 225 4.83 3.98 4.60
CA ASP A 225 6.08 3.66 5.30
C ASP A 225 6.03 2.32 6.06
N THR A 226 4.83 1.82 6.34
CA THR A 226 4.57 0.54 7.01
C THR A 226 3.50 -0.27 6.27
N GLY A 227 3.32 -1.52 6.69
CA GLY A 227 2.22 -2.36 6.24
C GLY A 227 2.40 -2.94 4.82
N PRO A 228 1.30 -3.44 4.23
CA PRO A 228 1.36 -4.30 3.06
C PRO A 228 1.99 -3.64 1.82
N VAL A 229 1.67 -2.37 1.54
CA VAL A 229 2.23 -1.66 0.37
C VAL A 229 3.75 -1.52 0.49
N ARG A 230 4.26 -1.24 1.70
CA ARG A 230 5.71 -1.14 1.94
C ARG A 230 6.42 -2.47 1.73
N ILE A 231 5.81 -3.56 2.16
CA ILE A 231 6.35 -4.93 1.98
C ILE A 231 6.31 -5.33 0.51
N ALA A 232 5.22 -5.01 -0.17
CA ALA A 232 5.00 -5.29 -1.59
C ALA A 232 6.01 -4.55 -2.48
N PHE A 233 6.42 -3.32 -2.14
CA PHE A 233 7.27 -2.50 -3.01
C PHE A 233 8.51 -1.96 -2.29
N ARG A 234 9.69 -2.28 -2.86
CA ARG A 234 10.98 -1.84 -2.30
C ARG A 234 11.16 -0.32 -2.35
N GLN A 235 10.67 0.30 -3.41
CA GLN A 235 10.70 1.76 -3.59
C GLN A 235 9.60 2.41 -2.75
N ARG A 236 9.86 3.63 -2.26
CA ARG A 236 8.85 4.42 -1.53
C ARG A 236 7.61 4.67 -2.39
N GLN A 237 6.45 4.42 -1.79
CA GLN A 237 5.13 4.63 -2.39
C GLN A 237 4.39 5.70 -1.59
N ALA A 238 3.60 6.52 -2.27
CA ALA A 238 2.64 7.44 -1.66
C ALA A 238 1.23 7.10 -2.13
N LYS A 239 0.23 7.71 -1.49
CA LYS A 239 -1.16 7.68 -1.97
C LYS A 239 -1.30 8.43 -3.30
N ALA A 240 -1.86 7.77 -4.30
CA ALA A 240 -2.12 8.37 -5.60
C ALA A 240 -3.23 9.42 -5.49
N SER A 241 -4.25 9.20 -4.66
CA SER A 241 -5.32 10.14 -4.34
C SER A 241 -4.78 11.49 -3.83
N ASP A 242 -3.82 11.49 -2.90
CA ASP A 242 -3.16 12.72 -2.41
C ASP A 242 -2.44 13.46 -3.54
N TRP A 243 -1.75 12.72 -4.40
CA TRP A 243 -1.09 13.28 -5.57
C TRP A 243 -2.07 13.94 -6.55
N HIS A 244 -3.20 13.29 -6.87
CA HIS A 244 -4.23 13.89 -7.72
C HIS A 244 -4.86 15.12 -7.06
N ARG A 245 -5.09 15.08 -5.75
CA ARG A 245 -5.59 16.23 -4.97
C ARG A 245 -4.66 17.44 -5.07
N ILE A 246 -3.33 17.24 -4.98
CA ILE A 246 -2.34 18.31 -5.17
C ILE A 246 -2.46 18.92 -6.57
N LEU A 247 -2.55 18.10 -7.62
CA LEU A 247 -2.70 18.57 -9.00
C LEU A 247 -3.97 19.40 -9.18
N THR A 248 -5.12 18.86 -8.78
CA THR A 248 -6.40 19.57 -8.87
C THR A 248 -6.37 20.88 -8.09
N ARG A 249 -5.69 20.91 -6.94
CA ARG A 249 -5.56 22.12 -6.13
C ARG A 249 -4.68 23.16 -6.83
N LEU A 250 -3.58 22.76 -7.44
CA LEU A 250 -2.72 23.66 -8.20
C LEU A 250 -3.47 24.20 -9.42
N GLU A 251 -4.12 23.36 -10.22
CA GLU A 251 -4.90 23.78 -11.39
C GLU A 251 -5.97 24.81 -11.01
N SER A 252 -6.72 24.56 -9.94
CA SER A 252 -7.76 25.49 -9.46
C SER A 252 -7.23 26.78 -8.79
N THR A 253 -5.95 26.83 -8.40
CA THR A 253 -5.32 28.02 -7.82
C THR A 253 -4.53 28.83 -8.86
N SER A 254 -4.38 28.31 -10.08
CA SER A 254 -3.70 29.02 -11.15
C SER A 254 -4.46 30.29 -11.55
N VAL A 255 -3.71 31.33 -11.93
CA VAL A 255 -4.24 32.64 -12.34
C VAL A 255 -3.62 33.03 -13.68
N GLU A 256 -4.28 33.92 -14.40
CA GLU A 256 -3.67 34.52 -15.59
C GLU A 256 -2.53 35.47 -15.20
N ILE A 257 -1.44 35.39 -15.97
CA ILE A 257 -0.27 36.26 -15.83
C ILE A 257 0.11 36.75 -17.23
N GLU A 258 0.28 38.05 -17.38
CA GLU A 258 0.77 38.66 -18.61
C GLU A 258 2.12 38.08 -19.03
N GLU A 259 2.26 37.74 -20.32
CA GLU A 259 3.43 37.03 -20.83
C GLU A 259 4.75 37.78 -20.54
N ASP A 260 4.76 39.11 -20.70
CA ASP A 260 5.92 39.97 -20.47
C ASP A 260 6.39 40.00 -19.01
N CYS A 261 5.46 39.78 -18.08
CA CYS A 261 5.68 39.74 -16.64
C CYS A 261 5.93 38.32 -16.12
N SER A 262 5.85 37.31 -16.99
CA SER A 262 5.98 35.89 -16.64
C SER A 262 7.42 35.37 -16.77
N LEU A 263 7.71 34.32 -16.00
CA LEU A 263 8.96 33.58 -16.02
C LEU A 263 8.69 32.09 -15.80
N ALA A 264 9.20 31.22 -16.67
CA ALA A 264 9.11 29.78 -16.45
C ALA A 264 9.74 29.38 -15.11
N ILE A 265 9.05 28.56 -14.31
CA ILE A 265 9.52 28.20 -12.95
C ILE A 265 10.89 27.54 -12.96
N GLY A 266 11.20 26.74 -13.99
CA GLY A 266 12.51 26.11 -14.15
C GLY A 266 13.65 27.13 -14.29
N ARG A 267 13.37 28.33 -14.80
CA ARG A 267 14.35 29.43 -14.86
C ARG A 267 14.51 30.11 -13.50
N ALA A 268 13.41 30.38 -12.79
CA ALA A 268 13.46 30.90 -11.42
C ALA A 268 14.25 29.94 -10.50
N PHE A 269 14.00 28.64 -10.63
CA PHE A 269 14.66 27.63 -9.80
C PHE A 269 16.15 27.49 -10.08
N ARG A 270 16.65 27.80 -11.29
CA ARG A 270 18.09 27.82 -11.55
C ARG A 270 18.83 28.87 -10.71
N ALA A 271 18.17 29.94 -10.30
CA ALA A 271 18.77 30.97 -9.44
C ALA A 271 18.95 30.48 -7.99
N ILE A 272 18.25 29.43 -7.57
CA ILE A 272 18.47 28.79 -6.27
C ILE A 272 19.66 27.85 -6.40
N GLY A 273 20.74 28.06 -5.65
CA GLY A 273 21.83 27.07 -5.58
C GLY A 273 22.47 27.04 -4.21
N GLY A 274 23.50 26.22 -4.05
CA GLY A 274 24.15 26.02 -2.75
C GLY A 274 23.38 25.13 -1.77
N ARG A 275 22.13 24.82 -2.09
CA ARG A 275 21.19 24.05 -1.26
C ARG A 275 20.21 23.28 -2.15
N GLU A 276 19.40 22.45 -1.50
CA GLU A 276 18.30 21.76 -2.18
C GLU A 276 17.24 22.76 -2.63
N LYS A 277 16.65 22.49 -3.80
CA LYS A 277 15.51 23.24 -4.27
C LYS A 277 14.33 23.04 -3.30
N PRO A 278 13.66 24.12 -2.85
CA PRO A 278 12.54 24.05 -1.91
C PRO A 278 11.23 23.74 -2.65
N TRP A 279 11.14 22.60 -3.33
CA TRP A 279 9.94 22.20 -4.08
C TRP A 279 8.70 22.07 -3.19
N GLY A 280 8.83 21.46 -2.01
CA GLY A 280 7.72 21.32 -1.07
C GLY A 280 7.14 22.67 -0.65
N PRO A 281 7.96 23.59 -0.09
CA PRO A 281 7.51 24.94 0.24
C PRO A 281 6.95 25.72 -0.94
N LEU A 282 7.54 25.61 -2.14
CA LEU A 282 6.99 26.25 -3.34
C LEU A 282 5.58 25.76 -3.63
N ILE A 283 5.39 24.44 -3.68
CA ILE A 283 4.09 23.85 -4.04
C ILE A 283 3.04 24.21 -2.98
N GLN A 284 3.39 24.24 -1.69
CA GLN A 284 2.48 24.73 -0.65
C GLN A 284 2.11 26.20 -0.85
N ALA A 285 3.09 27.07 -1.08
CA ALA A 285 2.84 28.49 -1.32
C ALA A 285 1.96 28.73 -2.55
N MET A 286 2.18 27.96 -3.63
CA MET A 286 1.32 27.98 -4.82
C MET A 286 -0.11 27.50 -4.51
N MET A 287 -0.30 26.38 -3.80
CA MET A 287 -1.63 25.87 -3.43
C MET A 287 -2.41 26.80 -2.48
N ARG A 288 -1.69 27.66 -1.74
CA ARG A 288 -2.24 28.70 -0.86
C ARG A 288 -2.47 30.04 -1.56
N GLY A 289 -2.03 30.19 -2.81
CA GLY A 289 -2.11 31.45 -3.56
C GLY A 289 -1.11 32.53 -3.09
N GLU A 290 -0.09 32.16 -2.32
CA GLU A 290 0.96 33.08 -1.84
C GLU A 290 1.96 33.46 -2.95
N ILE A 291 2.12 32.57 -3.94
CA ILE A 291 2.92 32.76 -5.16
C ILE A 291 1.97 32.64 -6.35
N ALA A 292 1.81 33.72 -7.11
CA ALA A 292 0.97 33.73 -8.28
C ALA A 292 1.63 32.96 -9.42
N PHE A 293 0.88 32.07 -10.06
CA PHE A 293 1.37 31.30 -11.21
C PHE A 293 0.28 31.07 -12.24
N SER A 294 0.69 30.94 -13.51
CA SER A 294 -0.15 30.50 -14.61
C SER A 294 0.33 29.14 -15.11
N LEU A 295 -0.56 28.44 -15.81
CA LEU A 295 -0.27 27.19 -16.49
C LEU A 295 -0.39 27.41 -18.00
N ASP A 296 0.67 27.11 -18.74
CA ASP A 296 0.63 27.09 -20.19
C ASP A 296 -0.22 25.88 -20.68
N ASP A 297 -1.04 26.06 -21.71
CA ASP A 297 -1.89 25.02 -22.33
C ASP A 297 -1.10 23.92 -23.08
N GLY A 298 0.23 23.98 -23.04
CA GLY A 298 1.10 23.05 -23.74
C GLY A 298 1.03 21.60 -23.22
N VAL A 299 1.44 20.67 -24.07
CA VAL A 299 1.69 19.28 -23.68
C VAL A 299 3.05 19.19 -23.02
N GLY A 300 3.11 18.65 -21.80
CA GLY A 300 4.36 18.54 -21.05
C GLY A 300 4.15 18.04 -19.63
N ARG A 301 5.24 17.95 -18.88
CA ARG A 301 5.18 17.67 -17.44
C ARG A 301 4.70 18.90 -16.69
N PHE A 302 4.15 18.72 -15.48
CA PHE A 302 3.43 19.79 -14.80
C PHE A 302 4.27 21.06 -14.61
N MET A 303 5.43 20.98 -13.97
CA MET A 303 6.27 22.15 -13.71
C MET A 303 6.93 22.75 -14.96
N ASP A 304 6.97 22.04 -16.10
CA ASP A 304 7.44 22.64 -17.34
C ASP A 304 6.47 23.69 -17.89
N ARG A 305 5.19 23.61 -17.49
CA ARG A 305 4.11 24.52 -17.90
C ARG A 305 3.86 25.67 -16.92
N VAL A 306 4.48 25.62 -15.74
CA VAL A 306 4.27 26.63 -14.70
C VAL A 306 5.10 27.88 -15.02
N ARG A 307 4.41 29.02 -15.11
CA ARG A 307 5.04 30.34 -15.12
C ARG A 307 4.66 31.12 -13.88
N VAL A 308 5.61 31.88 -13.34
CA VAL A 308 5.42 32.74 -12.16
C VAL A 308 5.66 34.19 -12.54
N ARG A 309 5.14 35.12 -11.75
CA ARG A 309 5.45 36.55 -11.92
C ARG A 309 6.93 36.79 -11.60
N ARG A 310 7.58 37.65 -12.39
CA ARG A 310 8.98 38.07 -12.12
C ARG A 310 9.12 38.73 -10.74
N ASP A 311 8.12 39.47 -10.31
CA ASP A 311 8.11 40.17 -9.01
C ASP A 311 8.04 39.20 -7.81
N ASP A 312 7.56 37.97 -8.03
CA ASP A 312 7.54 36.93 -6.99
C ASP A 312 8.87 36.17 -6.89
N LEU A 313 9.88 36.51 -7.71
CA LEU A 313 11.16 35.83 -7.72
C LEU A 313 11.85 35.89 -6.34
N ASP A 314 11.84 37.04 -5.68
CA ASP A 314 12.44 37.18 -4.35
C ASP A 314 11.74 36.30 -3.31
N LYS A 315 10.41 36.18 -3.39
CA LYS A 315 9.65 35.26 -2.53
C LYS A 315 10.10 33.82 -2.76
N ILE A 316 10.21 33.40 -4.02
CA ILE A 316 10.66 32.06 -4.41
C ILE A 316 12.09 31.78 -3.92
N LEU A 317 13.00 32.74 -4.10
CA LEU A 317 14.41 32.62 -3.67
C LEU A 317 14.54 32.50 -2.15
N ASN A 318 13.64 33.14 -1.41
CA ASN A 318 13.61 33.12 0.06
C ASN A 318 12.92 31.87 0.64
N LEU A 319 12.19 31.09 -0.16
CA LEU A 319 11.65 29.81 0.29
C LEU A 319 12.77 28.90 0.77
N ASN A 320 12.62 28.30 1.95
CA ASN A 320 13.65 27.44 2.53
C ASN A 320 13.08 26.11 3.00
N PHE A 321 13.87 25.06 2.86
CA PHE A 321 13.59 23.75 3.42
C PHE A 321 14.90 23.16 3.92
N GLN A 322 14.96 22.82 5.21
CA GLN A 322 16.13 22.15 5.78
C GLN A 322 15.69 20.83 6.40
N CYS A 323 16.21 19.72 5.89
CA CYS A 323 15.87 18.38 6.39
C CYS A 323 16.10 18.23 7.91
N ARG A 324 17.04 18.98 8.49
CA ARG A 324 17.36 18.95 9.93
C ARG A 324 16.19 19.45 10.81
N ASP A 325 15.30 20.27 10.25
CA ASP A 325 14.14 20.80 10.96
C ASP A 325 13.03 19.74 11.11
N TYR A 326 13.19 18.57 10.46
CA TYR A 326 12.22 17.48 10.43
C TYR A 326 12.86 16.14 10.84
N PRO A 327 13.32 15.99 12.10
CA PRO A 327 14.05 14.80 12.54
C PRO A 327 13.20 13.51 12.52
N GLY A 328 11.87 13.62 12.54
CA GLY A 328 10.96 12.48 12.43
C GLY A 328 10.81 11.91 11.01
N PHE A 329 11.33 12.61 9.99
CA PHE A 329 11.24 12.17 8.60
C PHE A 329 12.58 11.61 8.12
N THR A 330 12.58 10.37 7.63
CA THR A 330 13.79 9.75 7.10
C THR A 330 13.98 10.12 5.63
N PHE A 331 14.93 11.00 5.32
CA PHE A 331 15.26 11.35 3.93
C PHE A 331 16.23 10.35 3.27
N GLU A 332 16.10 10.12 1.96
CA GLU A 332 17.03 9.30 1.20
C GLU A 332 18.43 9.92 1.20
N ARG A 333 19.43 9.12 1.58
CA ARG A 333 20.85 9.53 1.62
C ARG A 333 21.51 9.53 0.25
N ARG A 334 20.89 8.86 -0.72
CA ARG A 334 21.41 8.73 -2.08
C ARG A 334 20.44 9.35 -3.06
N ILE A 335 20.97 10.06 -4.05
CA ILE A 335 20.19 10.73 -5.09
C ILE A 335 20.58 10.19 -6.46
N ASN A 336 19.67 10.22 -7.41
CA ASN A 336 19.96 9.76 -8.77
C ASN A 336 20.75 10.85 -9.56
N ARG A 337 21.16 10.51 -10.78
CA ARG A 337 21.89 11.45 -11.66
C ARG A 337 21.11 12.74 -11.92
N ARG A 338 19.82 12.64 -12.24
CA ARG A 338 18.96 13.79 -12.55
C ARG A 338 18.83 14.76 -11.37
N ASP A 339 18.60 14.23 -10.17
CA ASP A 339 18.55 15.03 -8.94
C ASP A 339 19.90 15.72 -8.67
N THR A 340 21.01 15.05 -8.99
CA THR A 340 22.36 15.63 -8.85
C THR A 340 22.60 16.75 -9.86
N GLU A 341 22.17 16.57 -11.12
CA GLU A 341 22.22 17.60 -12.16
C GLU A 341 21.43 18.85 -11.74
N GLU A 342 20.22 18.66 -11.20
CA GLU A 342 19.39 19.74 -10.68
C GLU A 342 20.02 20.45 -9.47
N LEU A 343 20.53 19.67 -8.50
CA LEU A 343 21.16 20.21 -7.30
C LEU A 343 22.39 21.07 -7.60
N LEU A 344 23.18 20.67 -8.60
CA LEU A 344 24.39 21.38 -9.03
C LEU A 344 24.11 22.44 -10.11
N ASN A 345 22.85 22.63 -10.53
CA ASN A 345 22.49 23.52 -11.65
C ASN A 345 23.30 23.21 -12.93
N LEU A 346 23.47 21.92 -13.26
CA LEU A 346 24.20 21.47 -14.45
C LEU A 346 23.24 20.87 -15.47
N ASN A 347 23.45 21.19 -16.74
CA ASN A 347 22.81 20.44 -17.82
C ASN A 347 23.51 19.08 -18.03
N PRO A 348 22.86 18.11 -18.71
CA PRO A 348 23.42 16.77 -18.88
C PRO A 348 24.81 16.73 -19.53
N LYS A 349 25.09 17.65 -20.47
CA LYS A 349 26.40 17.75 -21.15
C LYS A 349 27.49 18.22 -20.19
N SER A 350 27.23 19.26 -19.41
CA SER A 350 28.14 19.79 -18.39
C SER A 350 28.39 18.76 -17.28
N PHE A 351 27.37 18.03 -16.86
CA PHE A 351 27.50 16.95 -15.89
C PHE A 351 28.38 15.80 -16.40
N SER A 352 28.15 15.34 -17.64
CA SER A 352 29.00 14.32 -18.28
C SER A 352 30.46 14.78 -18.39
N ALA A 353 30.71 16.07 -18.68
CA ALA A 353 32.06 16.63 -18.69
C ALA A 353 32.69 16.62 -17.28
N ALA A 354 31.91 16.90 -16.23
CA ALA A 354 32.37 16.84 -14.86
C ALA A 354 32.75 15.43 -14.40
N LEU A 355 32.02 14.41 -14.87
CA LEU A 355 32.38 13.01 -14.68
C LEU A 355 33.68 12.66 -15.42
N LYS A 356 33.78 13.00 -16.70
CA LYS A 356 34.96 12.69 -17.53
C LYS A 356 36.24 13.31 -16.97
N ASN A 357 36.15 14.52 -16.41
CA ASN A 357 37.29 15.24 -15.86
C ASN A 357 37.54 14.90 -14.37
N GLY A 358 36.86 13.90 -13.81
CA GLY A 358 37.06 13.45 -12.43
C GLY A 358 36.62 14.45 -11.36
N THR A 359 35.91 15.52 -11.72
CA THR A 359 35.42 16.53 -10.76
C THR A 359 34.25 15.99 -9.94
N ILE A 360 33.39 15.20 -10.58
CA ILE A 360 32.41 14.33 -9.91
C ILE A 360 32.89 12.91 -10.10
N ILE A 361 33.01 12.16 -9.00
CA ILE A 361 33.39 10.75 -9.06
C ILE A 361 32.16 9.96 -9.53
N ALA A 362 32.31 9.22 -10.63
CA ALA A 362 31.28 8.30 -11.09
C ALA A 362 30.95 7.30 -9.97
N PRO A 363 29.68 7.15 -9.61
CA PRO A 363 29.32 6.23 -8.55
C PRO A 363 29.51 4.80 -9.07
N GLY A 364 30.04 3.91 -8.23
CA GLY A 364 30.03 2.46 -8.51
C GLY A 364 28.63 1.83 -8.53
N SER A 365 27.58 2.65 -8.40
CA SER A 365 26.15 2.29 -8.40
C SER A 365 25.36 3.37 -9.16
N SER A 366 24.08 3.20 -9.44
CA SER A 366 23.26 4.21 -10.14
C SER A 366 22.90 5.47 -9.33
N SER A 367 23.53 5.72 -8.17
CA SER A 367 23.17 6.81 -7.26
C SER A 367 24.39 7.45 -6.56
N TYR A 368 24.27 8.73 -6.23
CA TYR A 368 25.29 9.61 -5.63
C TYR A 368 25.00 9.87 -4.16
N ASP A 369 26.04 10.14 -3.37
CA ASP A 369 25.88 10.56 -1.96
C ASP A 369 25.35 11.99 -1.89
N ARG A 370 24.16 12.15 -1.31
CA ARG A 370 23.46 13.45 -1.21
C ARG A 370 24.26 14.50 -0.46
N ARG A 371 24.90 14.13 0.66
CA ARG A 371 25.66 15.08 1.49
C ARG A 371 26.89 15.59 0.76
N LYS A 372 27.60 14.72 0.04
CA LYS A 372 28.74 15.12 -0.79
C LYS A 372 28.32 16.06 -1.92
N MET A 373 27.19 15.79 -2.57
CA MET A 373 26.69 16.65 -3.64
C MET A 373 26.20 18.01 -3.11
N LEU A 374 25.58 18.04 -1.93
CA LEU A 374 25.24 19.29 -1.25
C LEU A 374 26.47 20.12 -0.88
N ALA A 375 27.51 19.49 -0.33
CA ALA A 375 28.77 20.17 -0.05
C ALA A 375 29.41 20.74 -1.33
N ALA A 376 29.34 20.01 -2.44
CA ALA A 376 29.79 20.52 -3.74
C ALA A 376 28.94 21.70 -4.24
N ALA A 377 27.61 21.62 -4.10
CA ALA A 377 26.71 22.72 -4.47
C ALA A 377 26.99 23.97 -3.61
N ALA A 378 27.24 23.81 -2.31
CA ALA A 378 27.59 24.89 -1.40
C ALA A 378 28.95 25.52 -1.74
N LYS A 379 29.91 24.73 -2.22
CA LYS A 379 31.24 25.22 -2.57
C LYS A 379 31.31 25.88 -3.95
N TYR A 380 30.57 25.34 -4.93
CA TYR A 380 30.67 25.76 -6.33
C TYR A 380 29.37 26.38 -6.84
N ILE A 381 29.52 27.33 -7.76
CA ILE A 381 28.39 27.95 -8.46
C ILE A 381 28.53 27.76 -9.97
N SER A 382 27.47 27.23 -10.58
CA SER A 382 27.48 26.90 -12.01
C SER A 382 27.18 28.12 -12.87
N GLU A 383 27.57 28.06 -14.14
CA GLU A 383 27.25 29.11 -15.11
C GLU A 383 25.75 29.37 -15.24
N SER A 384 24.93 28.32 -15.21
CA SER A 384 23.48 28.47 -15.38
C SER A 384 22.83 29.18 -14.19
N GLU A 385 23.36 28.95 -12.99
CA GLU A 385 22.94 29.65 -11.78
C GLU A 385 23.38 31.12 -11.80
N ILE A 386 24.64 31.39 -12.19
CA ILE A 386 25.15 32.76 -12.31
C ILE A 386 24.27 33.57 -13.27
N LEU A 387 23.98 33.03 -14.46
CA LEU A 387 23.14 33.72 -15.45
C LEU A 387 21.73 33.96 -14.92
N ALA A 388 21.16 33.01 -14.19
CA ALA A 388 19.83 33.15 -13.60
C ALA A 388 19.78 34.21 -12.50
N ARG A 389 20.82 34.31 -11.66
CA ARG A 389 20.91 35.32 -10.58
C ARG A 389 21.30 36.71 -11.06
N TRP A 390 22.23 36.81 -12.02
CA TRP A 390 22.87 38.08 -12.35
C TRP A 390 22.09 38.91 -13.37
N ASN A 391 21.60 38.28 -14.44
CA ASN A 391 21.15 39.02 -15.61
C ASN A 391 19.66 38.89 -15.89
N GLY A 392 18.93 38.04 -15.16
CA GLY A 392 17.49 37.79 -15.31
C GLY A 392 17.11 37.17 -16.66
N VAL A 393 17.44 37.84 -17.77
CA VAL A 393 17.10 37.56 -19.17
C VAL A 393 18.34 37.24 -20.05
N ASP A 394 19.48 37.93 -19.89
CA ASP A 394 20.66 37.79 -20.79
C ASP A 394 21.38 36.44 -20.61
N ARG A 395 21.76 35.83 -21.74
CA ARG A 395 22.52 34.56 -21.82
C ARG A 395 24.03 34.76 -21.68
N ARG A 396 24.51 36.00 -21.69
CA ARG A 396 25.94 36.30 -21.63
C ARG A 396 26.41 36.40 -20.17
N LEU A 397 27.56 35.82 -19.85
CA LEU A 397 28.15 35.88 -18.49
C LEU A 397 28.33 37.33 -17.98
N PRO A 398 28.29 37.66 -16.71
CA PRO A 398 28.58 39.04 -16.26
C PRO A 398 30.02 39.47 -16.58
N ALA A 399 30.27 40.79 -16.69
CA ALA A 399 31.57 41.34 -17.06
C ALA A 399 32.76 40.84 -16.19
N PRO A 400 32.64 40.68 -14.86
CA PRO A 400 33.69 40.11 -14.01
C PRO A 400 34.14 38.68 -14.38
N LEU A 401 33.34 37.96 -15.18
CA LEU A 401 33.62 36.61 -15.63
C LEU A 401 34.06 36.55 -17.10
N ARG A 402 34.17 37.71 -17.77
CA ARG A 402 34.64 37.84 -19.15
C ARG A 402 35.94 38.66 -19.22
N GLY A 403 36.69 38.50 -20.30
CA GLY A 403 37.91 39.28 -20.57
C GLY A 403 39.18 38.74 -19.89
N LYS A 404 40.22 39.58 -19.87
CA LYS A 404 41.59 39.23 -19.43
C LYS A 404 41.74 39.18 -17.89
N LYS A 405 41.02 40.03 -17.15
CA LYS A 405 41.03 40.09 -15.67
C LYS A 405 39.85 39.35 -15.03
N ARG A 406 39.36 38.28 -15.69
CA ARG A 406 38.19 37.54 -15.22
C ARG A 406 38.49 36.69 -13.99
N ILE A 407 37.48 36.50 -13.13
CA ILE A 407 37.53 35.47 -12.09
C ILE A 407 37.61 34.10 -12.77
N LYS A 408 38.66 33.33 -12.45
CA LYS A 408 38.95 32.07 -13.12
C LYS A 408 37.98 30.98 -12.66
N LYS A 409 37.46 30.22 -13.63
CA LYS A 409 36.68 29.01 -13.37
C LYS A 409 37.58 27.96 -12.75
N ILE A 410 37.20 27.39 -11.60
CA ILE A 410 38.03 26.44 -10.85
C ILE A 410 38.01 25.07 -11.52
N CYS A 411 36.80 24.60 -11.87
CA CYS A 411 36.61 23.27 -12.43
C CYS A 411 35.36 23.23 -13.32
N THR A 412 35.02 22.05 -13.80
CA THR A 412 33.83 21.82 -14.63
C THR A 412 32.52 22.20 -13.93
N LEU A 413 32.45 22.10 -12.60
CA LEU A 413 31.30 22.50 -11.79
C LEU A 413 31.06 24.01 -11.79
N GLY A 414 32.11 24.82 -12.01
CA GLY A 414 31.99 26.26 -12.00
C GLY A 414 33.10 27.00 -11.27
N TRP A 415 32.71 28.08 -10.63
CA TRP A 415 33.56 28.98 -9.84
C TRP A 415 33.37 28.70 -8.34
N GLU A 416 34.24 29.25 -7.52
CA GLU A 416 34.01 29.28 -6.08
C GLU A 416 32.81 30.17 -5.76
N ARG A 417 31.83 29.62 -5.06
CA ARG A 417 30.58 30.32 -4.75
C ARG A 417 30.81 31.61 -3.99
N ALA A 418 31.60 31.56 -2.92
CA ALA A 418 31.87 32.72 -2.06
C ALA A 418 32.45 33.91 -2.85
N VAL A 419 33.40 33.66 -3.77
CA VAL A 419 34.01 34.70 -4.59
C VAL A 419 32.99 35.35 -5.53
N ILE A 420 32.13 34.54 -6.15
CA ILE A 420 31.09 35.04 -7.05
C ILE A 420 30.00 35.81 -6.31
N GLU A 421 29.61 35.37 -5.12
CA GLU A 421 28.60 36.06 -4.31
C GLU A 421 29.09 37.44 -3.85
N VAL A 422 30.37 37.55 -3.48
CA VAL A 422 31.02 38.84 -3.19
C VAL A 422 31.00 39.75 -4.41
N ALA A 423 31.32 39.21 -5.60
CA ALA A 423 31.27 39.96 -6.85
C ALA A 423 29.82 40.38 -7.24
N MET A 424 28.81 39.53 -6.99
CA MET A 424 27.39 39.84 -7.21
C MET A 424 26.92 40.99 -6.31
N ALA A 425 27.44 41.06 -5.07
CA ALA A 425 27.14 42.12 -4.12
C ALA A 425 27.85 43.45 -4.42
N GLY A 426 28.58 43.56 -5.54
CA GLY A 426 29.33 44.77 -5.92
C GLY A 426 30.71 44.88 -5.25
N GLY A 427 31.10 43.92 -4.42
CA GLY A 427 32.44 43.83 -3.88
C GLY A 427 33.34 43.10 -4.88
N LEU A 428 34.03 43.81 -5.76
CA LEU A 428 35.14 43.20 -6.48
C LEU A 428 36.39 43.30 -5.60
N PRO A 429 37.09 42.20 -5.30
CA PRO A 429 38.44 42.30 -4.76
C PRO A 429 39.33 42.97 -5.82
N GLY A 430 39.96 44.08 -5.43
CA GLY A 430 40.89 44.85 -6.26
C GLY A 430 42.13 44.07 -6.68
#